data_AF-A0A6M0G8C7-F1
#
_entry.id   AF-A0A6M0G8C7-F1
#
_cell.length_a   1.000
_cell.length_b   1.000
_cell.length_c   1.000
_cell.angle_alpha   90.00
_cell.angle_beta   90.00
_cell.angle_gamma   90.00
#
_symmetry.space_group_name_H-M   'P 1'
#
loop_
_entity.id
_entity.type
_entity.pdbx_description
1 polymer ?
#
loop_
_entity_poly.entity_id
_entity_poly.type
_entity_poly.pdbx_seq_one_letter_code
_entity_poly.pdbx_strand_id
1 'polypeptide(L)'
;MTDVTVNPECPFSVETFDLLSKLKTNPKDFYMAHEEEFKKYVENPVEQLSHQVAAQLPDGIIKQVELKDNLFSGYDNQNHTCCFYKKSTSFKQTNAMLFVSISPKELSSGLLIMDKTKDKEKFIQNLQNNFNKEIIFQNTHIDNNYELHPSSSRQCLNHINYLREWINNILTCKNSVTNYIQASVSLNLNQVLLFSGEQLSTQIKQTFESLFVLFLMATCNDPIQETRRYLNFHKTIQVDYSEPSFPDIGKKVTAQGLRISKSTLRRYHLALKSRKFVILSGISGTGKTWLTKAYAEAVDAEYLLVPVAPNWTTNEDLLGYLSPMDNKYHDTDFSAFLKQAEEEYQQAQAKQLTPRPYHLVLDEMNLARVEYYFAKFLSAMEVRLWRQGEELSVCLKRLGKKARILTDWPRSNPGYYQLRLEYQGEVEEQIVTVWPRKISREAFAQMLEDLDTQLPISIAIALQLR
;
A
#
# COMPACT_ATOMS: atom_id res chain seq x y z
N MET A 1 -21.67 38.46 24.31
CA MET A 1 -21.16 37.08 24.31
C MET A 1 -22.37 36.20 24.14
N THR A 2 -22.62 35.74 22.92
CA THR A 2 -23.64 34.70 22.64
C THR A 2 -23.17 33.40 23.29
N ASP A 3 -24.04 32.69 24.00
CA ASP A 3 -23.78 31.36 24.55
C ASP A 3 -23.36 30.41 23.42
N VAL A 4 -22.05 30.24 23.22
CA VAL A 4 -21.54 29.25 22.27
C VAL A 4 -21.70 27.90 22.95
N THR A 5 -22.57 27.06 22.40
CA THR A 5 -22.73 25.69 22.90
C THR A 5 -21.48 24.91 22.53
N VAL A 6 -20.68 24.55 23.54
CA VAL A 6 -19.46 23.76 23.36
C VAL A 6 -19.79 22.29 23.59
N ASN A 7 -19.38 21.44 22.65
CA ASN A 7 -19.47 19.99 22.81
C ASN A 7 -18.54 19.55 23.95
N PRO A 8 -19.02 18.78 24.95
CA PRO A 8 -18.21 18.39 26.11
C PRO A 8 -17.00 17.51 25.75
N GLU A 9 -17.01 16.87 24.58
CA GLU A 9 -15.90 16.05 24.07
C GLU A 9 -15.03 16.81 23.05
N CYS A 10 -15.24 18.13 22.89
CA CYS A 10 -14.36 18.96 22.08
C CYS A 10 -13.00 19.12 22.79
N PRO A 11 -11.87 18.90 22.09
CA PRO A 11 -10.55 19.11 22.68
C PRO A 11 -10.22 20.60 22.88
N PHE A 12 -10.97 21.51 22.25
CA PHE A 12 -10.77 22.95 22.31
C PHE A 12 -11.88 23.65 23.08
N SER A 13 -11.57 24.84 23.60
CA SER A 13 -12.53 25.68 24.31
C SER A 13 -12.50 27.12 23.80
N VAL A 14 -13.37 27.98 24.32
CA VAL A 14 -13.36 29.41 23.98
C VAL A 14 -12.02 30.04 24.40
N GLU A 15 -11.46 29.60 25.52
CA GLU A 15 -10.16 30.02 26.04
C GLU A 15 -9.01 29.73 25.06
N THR A 16 -9.08 28.62 24.30
CA THR A 16 -8.11 28.31 23.23
C THR A 16 -7.99 29.46 22.24
N PHE A 17 -9.12 29.94 21.72
CA PHE A 17 -9.13 31.00 20.70
C PHE A 17 -8.84 32.37 21.29
N ASP A 18 -9.29 32.63 22.52
CA ASP A 18 -8.98 33.87 23.24
C ASP A 18 -7.47 34.00 23.49
N LEU A 19 -6.79 32.92 23.92
CA LEU A 19 -5.33 32.89 24.09
C LEU A 19 -4.60 33.17 22.77
N LEU A 20 -4.99 32.47 21.70
CA LEU A 20 -4.42 32.67 20.36
C LEU A 20 -4.62 34.11 19.87
N SER A 21 -5.78 34.73 20.14
CA SER A 21 -6.07 36.10 19.70
C SER A 21 -5.18 37.16 20.37
N LYS A 22 -4.73 36.89 21.61
CA LYS A 22 -3.91 37.79 22.43
C LYS A 22 -2.41 37.76 22.07
N LEU A 23 -1.95 36.76 21.31
CA LEU A 23 -0.59 36.69 20.77
C LEU A 23 -0.22 37.84 19.80
N LYS A 24 -1.16 38.72 19.42
CA LYS A 24 -0.93 39.82 18.48
C LYS A 24 0.10 40.86 18.92
N THR A 25 0.28 41.08 20.21
CA THR A 25 1.10 42.17 20.74
C THR A 25 2.24 41.59 21.57
N ASN A 26 3.47 41.67 21.05
CA ASN A 26 4.66 41.09 21.67
C ASN A 26 4.52 39.57 21.98
N PRO A 27 4.44 38.72 20.93
CA PRO A 27 3.97 37.35 21.05
C PRO A 27 4.82 36.48 21.98
N LYS A 28 6.14 36.68 21.96
CA LYS A 28 7.08 35.88 22.74
C LYS A 28 6.91 36.09 24.23
N ASP A 29 6.83 37.34 24.68
CA ASP A 29 6.68 37.66 26.09
C ASP A 29 5.30 37.24 26.61
N PHE A 30 4.25 37.41 25.79
CA PHE A 30 2.90 36.94 26.14
C PHE A 30 2.85 35.42 26.30
N TYR A 31 3.45 34.67 25.35
CA TYR A 31 3.54 33.22 25.42
C TYR A 31 4.28 32.77 26.67
N MET A 32 5.48 33.31 26.94
CA MET A 32 6.28 32.92 28.12
C MET A 32 5.54 33.21 29.44
N ALA A 33 4.72 34.26 29.48
CA ALA A 33 3.90 34.57 30.65
C ALA A 33 2.69 33.62 30.85
N HIS A 34 2.23 32.95 29.78
CA HIS A 34 1.05 32.08 29.80
C HIS A 34 1.37 30.65 29.31
N GLU A 35 2.63 30.21 29.43
CA GLU A 35 3.13 28.96 28.82
C GLU A 35 2.28 27.74 29.22
N GLU A 36 1.93 27.62 30.50
CA GLU A 36 1.13 26.51 31.00
C GLU A 36 -0.32 26.55 30.49
N GLU A 37 -0.89 27.73 30.26
CA GLU A 37 -2.20 27.88 29.64
C GLU A 37 -2.15 27.51 28.15
N PHE A 38 -1.08 27.89 27.44
CA PHE A 38 -0.86 27.48 26.05
C PHE A 38 -0.72 25.96 25.92
N LYS A 39 0.10 25.33 26.77
CA LYS A 39 0.22 23.87 26.80
C LYS A 39 -1.15 23.21 27.03
N LYS A 40 -1.90 23.70 28.02
CA LYS A 40 -3.19 23.12 28.41
C LYS A 40 -4.28 23.27 27.34
N TYR A 41 -4.44 24.48 26.79
CA TYR A 41 -5.60 24.82 25.95
C TYR A 41 -5.31 24.84 24.45
N VAL A 42 -4.04 24.84 24.03
CA VAL A 42 -3.65 24.94 22.62
C VAL A 42 -2.76 23.75 22.22
N GLU A 43 -1.58 23.60 22.81
CA GLU A 43 -0.56 22.65 22.33
C GLU A 43 -1.01 21.20 22.54
N ASN A 44 -1.30 20.81 23.79
CA ASN A 44 -1.70 19.44 24.09
C ASN A 44 -2.99 19.04 23.34
N PRO A 45 -4.04 19.89 23.22
CA PRO A 45 -5.20 19.57 22.40
C PRO A 45 -4.90 19.34 20.91
N VAL A 46 -4.05 20.18 20.29
CA VAL A 46 -3.68 20.01 18.87
C VAL A 46 -2.82 18.76 18.67
N GLU A 47 -1.89 18.49 19.59
CA GLU A 47 -1.05 17.29 19.58
C GLU A 47 -1.90 16.03 19.74
N GLN A 48 -2.82 16.00 20.71
CA GLN A 48 -3.75 14.90 20.91
C GLN A 48 -4.63 14.65 19.69
N LEU A 49 -5.21 15.72 19.11
CA LEU A 49 -6.00 15.63 17.89
C LEU A 49 -5.17 15.08 16.73
N SER A 50 -3.92 15.52 16.59
CA SER A 50 -3.01 15.08 15.52
C SER A 50 -2.62 13.61 15.69
N HIS A 51 -2.38 13.14 16.92
CA HIS A 51 -2.17 11.72 17.21
C HIS A 51 -3.42 10.88 16.94
N GLN A 52 -4.62 11.38 17.26
CA GLN A 52 -5.88 10.70 16.94
C GLN A 52 -6.05 10.56 15.42
N VAL A 53 -5.76 11.63 14.66
CA VAL A 53 -5.72 11.57 13.20
C VAL A 53 -4.72 10.52 12.73
N ALA A 54 -3.47 10.58 13.23
CA ALA A 54 -2.41 9.65 12.86
C ALA A 54 -2.80 8.18 13.07
N ALA A 55 -3.50 7.88 14.16
CA ALA A 55 -3.96 6.54 14.51
C ALA A 55 -5.12 6.04 13.62
N GLN A 56 -5.90 6.95 13.03
CA GLN A 56 -7.03 6.62 12.17
C GLN A 56 -6.68 6.61 10.68
N LEU A 57 -5.50 7.12 10.29
CA LEU A 57 -5.08 7.16 8.88
C LEU A 57 -4.95 5.73 8.30
N PRO A 58 -5.23 5.53 7.00
CA PRO A 58 -5.01 4.25 6.34
C PRO A 58 -3.53 3.83 6.37
N ASP A 59 -3.27 2.52 6.37
CA ASP A 59 -1.92 1.95 6.31
C ASP A 59 -1.08 2.49 5.14
N GLY A 60 -1.73 2.74 4.00
CA GLY A 60 -1.09 3.33 2.83
C GLY A 60 -0.50 4.73 3.07
N ILE A 61 -1.10 5.50 3.99
CA ILE A 61 -0.60 6.81 4.43
C ILE A 61 0.38 6.63 5.58
N ILE A 62 0.04 5.84 6.62
CA ILE A 62 0.88 5.63 7.81
C ILE A 62 2.29 5.13 7.45
N LYS A 63 2.42 4.24 6.48
CA LYS A 63 3.73 3.73 6.02
C LYS A 63 4.60 4.81 5.40
N GLN A 64 4.01 5.90 4.92
CA GLN A 64 4.68 6.93 4.15
C GLN A 64 4.88 8.23 4.92
N VAL A 65 4.06 8.52 5.93
CA VAL A 65 4.18 9.77 6.71
C VAL A 65 4.62 9.53 8.13
N GLU A 66 5.33 10.52 8.68
CA GLU A 66 5.65 10.62 10.10
C GLU A 66 5.07 11.93 10.65
N LEU A 67 4.36 11.82 11.76
CA LEU A 67 3.95 12.98 12.55
C LEU A 67 5.21 13.53 13.24
N LYS A 68 5.43 14.83 13.10
CA LYS A 68 6.40 15.56 13.90
C LYS A 68 5.68 16.65 14.65
N ASP A 69 5.81 16.60 15.97
CA ASP A 69 5.36 17.65 16.85
C ASP A 69 6.28 18.84 16.63
N ASN A 70 5.72 19.87 16.01
CA ASN A 70 6.43 21.13 15.88
C ASN A 70 6.10 21.94 17.14
N LEU A 71 7.13 22.23 17.92
CA LEU A 71 7.11 23.34 18.87
C LEU A 71 6.64 24.60 18.14
N PHE A 72 5.76 25.38 18.78
CA PHE A 72 5.16 26.63 18.28
C PHE A 72 6.08 27.32 17.24
N SER A 73 5.74 27.21 15.95
CA SER A 73 6.67 27.49 14.87
C SER A 73 6.89 29.00 14.71
N GLY A 74 7.83 29.55 15.50
CA GLY A 74 8.17 30.95 15.49
C GLY A 74 7.10 31.81 16.16
N TYR A 75 7.49 32.51 17.22
CA TYR A 75 6.61 33.43 17.97
C TYR A 75 5.89 34.47 17.10
N ASP A 76 6.30 34.72 15.85
CA ASP A 76 5.66 35.68 14.94
C ASP A 76 4.33 35.22 14.30
N ASN A 77 3.99 33.93 14.35
CA ASN A 77 2.73 33.43 13.79
C ASN A 77 1.75 33.05 14.91
N GLN A 78 0.54 33.61 14.89
CA GLN A 78 -0.56 33.30 15.82
C GLN A 78 -1.13 31.88 15.68
N ASN A 79 -0.38 30.97 15.07
CA ASN A 79 -0.84 29.64 14.68
C ASN A 79 0.00 28.57 15.36
N HIS A 80 -0.66 27.54 15.88
CA HIS A 80 0.00 26.32 16.32
C HIS A 80 -0.29 25.20 15.33
N THR A 81 0.76 24.52 14.84
CA THR A 81 0.63 23.59 13.69
C THR A 81 1.39 22.30 13.94
N CYS A 82 0.70 21.16 13.83
CA CYS A 82 1.30 19.84 13.74
C CYS A 82 1.42 19.42 12.28
N CYS A 83 2.55 18.83 11.92
CA CYS A 83 2.87 18.51 10.52
C CYS A 83 3.20 17.02 10.34
N PHE A 84 2.73 16.49 9.22
CA PHE A 84 2.99 15.13 8.76
C PHE A 84 3.89 15.20 7.53
N TYR A 85 5.12 14.73 7.67
CA TYR A 85 6.14 14.76 6.63
C TYR A 85 6.32 13.38 6.01
N LYS A 86 6.87 13.33 4.78
CA LYS A 86 7.22 12.05 4.15
C LYS A 86 8.36 11.42 4.96
N LYS A 87 8.17 10.16 5.39
CA LYS A 87 9.22 9.35 6.00
C LYS A 87 10.41 9.27 5.06
N SER A 88 11.56 9.72 5.54
CA SER A 88 12.80 9.76 4.77
C SER A 88 13.95 9.20 5.59
N THR A 89 14.82 8.43 4.94
CA THR A 89 16.09 7.96 5.52
C THR A 89 17.16 9.06 5.55
N SER A 90 16.88 10.21 4.94
CA SER A 90 17.79 11.35 4.86
C SER A 90 17.42 12.38 5.93
N PHE A 91 18.42 13.01 6.55
CA PHE A 91 18.24 14.12 7.49
C PHE A 91 17.57 15.38 6.88
N LYS A 92 17.48 15.48 5.54
CA LYS A 92 16.76 16.60 4.89
C LYS A 92 15.26 16.33 4.90
N GLN A 93 14.53 17.14 5.65
CA GLN A 93 13.07 17.16 5.67
C GLN A 93 12.52 17.66 4.33
N THR A 94 11.37 17.10 3.93
CA THR A 94 10.59 17.62 2.80
C THR A 94 9.91 18.92 3.21
N ASN A 95 9.76 19.83 2.26
CA ASN A 95 9.07 21.11 2.44
C ASN A 95 7.61 21.06 1.96
N ALA A 96 7.16 19.89 1.51
CA ALA A 96 5.76 19.53 1.40
C ALA A 96 5.33 18.73 2.64
N MET A 97 4.19 19.10 3.22
CA MET A 97 3.64 18.51 4.44
C MET A 97 2.11 18.49 4.41
N LEU A 98 1.51 17.46 5.01
CA LEU A 98 0.13 17.57 5.47
C LEU A 98 0.14 18.24 6.85
N PHE A 99 -0.87 19.03 7.18
CA PHE A 99 -0.87 19.80 8.42
C PHE A 99 -2.23 19.83 9.11
N VAL A 100 -2.20 20.03 10.42
CA VAL A 100 -3.32 20.46 11.25
C VAL A 100 -2.88 21.72 11.98
N SER A 101 -3.57 22.83 11.74
CA SER A 101 -3.21 24.15 12.26
C SER A 101 -4.39 24.80 12.95
N ILE A 102 -4.19 25.31 14.17
CA ILE A 102 -5.17 26.14 14.84
C ILE A 102 -4.70 27.60 14.86
N SER A 103 -5.63 28.51 14.62
CA SER A 103 -5.42 29.95 14.62
C SER A 103 -6.51 30.62 15.47
N PRO A 104 -6.45 31.95 15.70
CA PRO A 104 -7.48 32.65 16.47
C PRO A 104 -8.89 32.61 15.87
N LYS A 105 -9.04 32.18 14.62
CA LYS A 105 -10.32 32.21 13.89
C LYS A 105 -10.84 30.84 13.49
N GLU A 106 -9.95 29.88 13.31
CA GLU A 106 -10.26 28.61 12.65
C GLU A 106 -9.25 27.52 12.99
N LEU A 107 -9.71 26.28 12.82
CA LEU A 107 -8.89 25.08 12.70
C LEU A 107 -8.84 24.70 11.22
N SER A 108 -7.65 24.64 10.64
CA SER A 108 -7.43 24.26 9.26
C SER A 108 -6.60 22.99 9.14
N SER A 109 -6.88 22.21 8.11
CA SER A 109 -6.09 21.02 7.78
C SER A 109 -5.96 20.86 6.27
N GLY A 110 -4.82 20.36 5.81
CA GLY A 110 -4.61 20.23 4.37
C GLY A 110 -3.18 19.90 3.97
N LEU A 111 -2.86 20.23 2.73
CA LEU A 111 -1.54 20.10 2.12
C LEU A 111 -0.92 21.48 1.96
N LEU A 112 0.33 21.62 2.40
CA LEU A 112 1.15 22.81 2.23
C LEU A 112 2.48 22.44 1.56
N ILE A 113 2.85 23.17 0.51
CA ILE A 113 4.13 23.03 -0.20
C ILE A 113 4.82 24.39 -0.21
N MET A 114 5.93 24.52 0.52
CA MET A 114 6.65 25.80 0.66
C MET A 114 7.35 26.22 -0.64
N ASP A 115 7.41 27.53 -0.89
CA ASP A 115 8.03 28.11 -2.09
C ASP A 115 9.56 28.10 -2.06
N LYS A 116 10.17 28.19 -3.25
CA LYS A 116 11.63 28.10 -3.49
C LYS A 116 12.26 26.82 -2.93
N THR A 117 11.49 25.75 -2.89
CA THR A 117 11.93 24.43 -2.43
C THR A 117 11.97 23.44 -3.58
N LYS A 118 12.85 22.44 -3.46
CA LYS A 118 12.95 21.34 -4.44
C LYS A 118 11.63 20.58 -4.59
N ASP A 119 10.80 20.55 -3.56
CA ASP A 119 9.52 19.86 -3.60
C ASP A 119 8.47 20.64 -4.42
N LYS A 120 8.50 21.98 -4.38
CA LYS A 120 7.67 22.79 -5.30
C LYS A 120 8.09 22.60 -6.75
N GLU A 121 9.39 22.66 -7.03
CA GLU A 121 9.91 22.43 -8.39
C GLU A 121 9.51 21.04 -8.91
N LYS A 122 9.70 20.02 -8.07
CA LYS A 122 9.30 18.63 -8.35
C LYS A 122 7.80 18.51 -8.58
N PHE A 123 6.97 19.12 -7.72
CA PHE A 123 5.52 19.11 -7.86
C PHE A 123 5.10 19.70 -9.21
N ILE A 124 5.62 20.88 -9.57
CA ILE A 124 5.33 21.54 -10.85
C ILE A 124 5.79 20.66 -12.03
N GLN A 125 6.98 20.07 -11.96
CA GLN A 125 7.49 19.16 -12.98
C GLN A 125 6.58 17.93 -13.14
N ASN A 126 6.14 17.34 -12.03
CA ASN A 126 5.24 16.20 -12.03
C ASN A 126 3.86 16.55 -12.61
N LEU A 127 3.34 17.76 -12.35
CA LEU A 127 2.08 18.25 -12.92
C LEU A 127 2.15 18.51 -14.43
N GLN A 128 3.33 18.73 -15.02
CA GLN A 128 3.47 18.90 -16.47
C GLN A 128 3.19 17.60 -17.23
N ASN A 129 3.42 16.44 -16.60
CA ASN A 129 3.14 15.13 -17.18
C ASN A 129 1.61 14.87 -17.29
N ASN A 130 1.14 14.55 -18.50
CA ASN A 130 -0.28 14.31 -18.76
C ASN A 130 -0.83 13.09 -18.00
N PHE A 131 -0.05 12.03 -17.86
CA PHE A 131 -0.47 10.83 -17.14
C PHE A 131 -0.66 11.10 -15.64
N ASN A 132 0.25 11.89 -15.04
CA ASN A 132 0.14 12.31 -13.65
C ASN A 132 -1.12 13.16 -13.41
N LYS A 133 -1.43 14.09 -14.33
CA LYS A 133 -2.66 14.88 -14.26
C LYS A 133 -3.90 13.99 -14.32
N GLU A 134 -3.94 13.01 -15.21
CA GLU A 134 -5.05 12.06 -15.32
C GLU A 134 -5.26 11.31 -13.99
N ILE A 135 -4.16 10.82 -13.38
CA ILE A 135 -4.21 10.15 -12.07
C ILE A 135 -4.75 11.07 -10.99
N ILE A 136 -4.28 12.32 -10.92
CA ILE A 136 -4.76 13.30 -9.95
C ILE A 136 -6.26 13.54 -10.14
N PHE A 137 -6.72 13.78 -11.37
CA PHE A 137 -8.13 14.06 -11.64
C PHE A 137 -9.05 12.87 -11.33
N GLN A 138 -8.55 11.64 -11.41
CA GLN A 138 -9.32 10.44 -11.07
C GLN A 138 -9.36 10.15 -9.58
N ASN A 139 -8.36 10.60 -8.80
CA ASN A 139 -8.13 10.12 -7.43
C ASN A 139 -8.02 11.23 -6.37
N THR A 140 -8.24 12.49 -6.75
CA THR A 140 -8.25 13.64 -5.84
C THR A 140 -9.61 14.31 -5.90
N HIS A 141 -10.35 14.23 -4.78
CA HIS A 141 -11.67 14.82 -4.65
C HIS A 141 -11.58 16.13 -3.86
N ILE A 142 -11.83 17.25 -4.54
CA ILE A 142 -11.84 18.59 -3.96
C ILE A 142 -13.19 19.21 -4.28
N ASP A 143 -13.93 19.59 -3.25
CA ASP A 143 -15.23 20.26 -3.34
C ASP A 143 -15.12 21.75 -2.99
N ASN A 144 -16.27 22.41 -2.81
CA ASN A 144 -16.33 23.85 -2.53
C ASN A 144 -15.81 24.23 -1.13
N ASN A 145 -15.57 23.27 -0.25
CA ASN A 145 -15.10 23.53 1.12
C ASN A 145 -13.57 23.69 1.19
N TYR A 146 -12.87 23.45 0.07
CA TYR A 146 -11.43 23.59 -0.01
C TYR A 146 -11.01 25.00 -0.42
N GLU A 147 -10.09 25.55 0.35
CA GLU A 147 -9.34 26.77 0.04
C GLU A 147 -8.08 26.39 -0.74
N LEU A 148 -7.99 26.88 -1.98
CA LEU A 148 -6.93 26.55 -2.93
C LEU A 148 -6.07 27.77 -3.26
N HIS A 149 -4.77 27.69 -2.98
CA HIS A 149 -3.79 28.76 -3.22
C HIS A 149 -2.71 28.30 -4.22
N PRO A 150 -2.68 28.82 -5.47
CA PRO A 150 -1.78 28.36 -6.53
C PRO A 150 -0.39 29.03 -6.54
N SER A 151 0.07 29.60 -5.42
CA SER A 151 1.33 30.35 -5.23
C SER A 151 1.41 31.80 -5.73
N SER A 152 0.60 32.22 -6.70
CA SER A 152 0.70 33.57 -7.28
C SER A 152 -0.39 34.56 -6.82
N SER A 153 -1.37 34.08 -6.05
CA SER A 153 -2.62 34.79 -5.78
C SER A 153 -2.91 34.84 -4.28
N ARG A 154 -3.15 36.05 -3.73
CA ARG A 154 -3.78 36.22 -2.41
C ARG A 154 -5.29 35.95 -2.44
N GLN A 155 -5.87 35.72 -3.63
CA GLN A 155 -7.29 35.45 -3.82
C GLN A 155 -7.53 33.94 -3.95
N CYS A 156 -8.46 33.41 -3.15
CA CYS A 156 -9.04 32.10 -3.36
C CYS A 156 -9.82 32.09 -4.67
N LEU A 157 -9.72 31.00 -5.44
CA LEU A 157 -10.47 30.83 -6.69
C LEU A 157 -11.93 30.46 -6.37
N ASN A 158 -12.92 31.15 -6.95
CA ASN A 158 -14.35 30.87 -6.75
C ASN A 158 -15.00 30.24 -8.01
N HIS A 159 -15.43 28.99 -7.88
CA HIS A 159 -16.37 28.18 -8.69
C HIS A 159 -16.01 27.60 -10.09
N ILE A 160 -16.39 26.31 -10.20
CA ILE A 160 -16.50 25.28 -11.28
C ILE A 160 -15.19 24.85 -11.98
N ASN A 161 -14.77 23.61 -11.67
CA ASN A 161 -13.50 22.91 -12.01
C ASN A 161 -12.27 23.27 -11.15
N TYR A 162 -12.49 23.53 -9.86
CA TYR A 162 -11.48 23.87 -8.84
C TYR A 162 -10.14 23.16 -8.99
N LEU A 163 -10.11 21.82 -9.07
CA LEU A 163 -8.83 21.10 -9.15
C LEU A 163 -8.09 21.33 -10.48
N ARG A 164 -8.81 21.27 -11.61
CA ARG A 164 -8.20 21.44 -12.95
C ARG A 164 -7.75 22.88 -13.17
N GLU A 165 -8.57 23.84 -12.77
CA GLU A 165 -8.22 25.25 -12.86
C GLU A 165 -7.09 25.61 -11.89
N TRP A 166 -7.11 25.09 -10.67
CA TRP A 166 -6.02 25.31 -9.71
C TRP A 166 -4.70 24.74 -10.23
N ILE A 167 -4.68 23.51 -10.77
CA ILE A 167 -3.49 22.93 -11.40
C ILE A 167 -3.02 23.77 -12.59
N ASN A 168 -3.94 24.22 -13.45
CA ASN A 168 -3.59 25.09 -14.58
C ASN A 168 -2.99 26.42 -14.10
N ASN A 169 -3.54 27.04 -13.06
CA ASN A 169 -2.99 28.26 -12.46
C ASN A 169 -1.57 28.02 -11.92
N ILE A 170 -1.32 26.91 -11.21
CA ILE A 170 0.02 26.53 -10.74
C ILE A 170 1.01 26.43 -11.92
N LEU A 171 0.60 25.83 -13.04
CA LEU A 171 1.46 25.62 -14.21
C LEU A 171 1.72 26.89 -15.03
N THR A 172 0.76 27.82 -15.07
CA THR A 172 0.86 29.05 -15.88
C THR A 172 1.57 30.20 -15.16
N CYS A 173 1.54 30.23 -13.83
CA CYS A 173 2.12 31.31 -13.04
C CYS A 173 3.64 31.15 -12.88
N LYS A 174 4.40 31.86 -13.72
CA LYS A 174 5.88 31.83 -13.74
C LYS A 174 6.55 32.60 -12.59
N ASN A 175 5.85 33.51 -11.91
CA ASN A 175 6.36 34.31 -10.79
C ASN A 175 5.33 34.38 -9.64
N SER A 176 5.78 34.06 -8.43
CA SER A 176 4.95 33.86 -7.22
C SER A 176 4.86 35.14 -6.39
N VAL A 177 3.67 35.55 -5.96
CA VAL A 177 3.45 36.63 -4.97
C VAL A 177 3.18 36.07 -3.57
N THR A 178 2.73 34.79 -3.46
CA THR A 178 2.65 34.05 -2.20
C THR A 178 3.77 33.01 -2.10
N ASN A 179 4.20 32.71 -0.88
CA ASN A 179 5.37 31.87 -0.58
C ASN A 179 5.05 30.37 -0.46
N TYR A 180 3.93 29.89 -1.02
CA TYR A 180 3.53 28.47 -0.91
C TYR A 180 2.42 28.08 -1.90
N ILE A 181 2.28 26.77 -2.14
CA ILE A 181 1.07 26.14 -2.74
C ILE A 181 0.31 25.47 -1.61
N GLN A 182 -1.01 25.68 -1.54
CA GLN A 182 -1.84 25.10 -0.47
C GLN A 182 -3.20 24.64 -1.00
N ALA A 183 -3.66 23.52 -0.44
CA ALA A 183 -5.03 23.06 -0.53
C ALA A 183 -5.49 22.62 0.86
N SER A 184 -6.52 23.25 1.42
CA SER A 184 -6.92 23.00 2.81
C SER A 184 -8.42 23.16 3.03
N VAL A 185 -8.93 22.56 4.10
CA VAL A 185 -10.28 22.79 4.62
C VAL A 185 -10.15 23.51 5.96
N SER A 186 -10.99 24.51 6.18
CA SER A 186 -10.97 25.36 7.38
C SER A 186 -12.33 25.33 8.07
N LEU A 187 -12.32 25.10 9.39
CA LEU A 187 -13.49 25.16 10.26
C LEU A 187 -13.40 26.40 11.13
N ASN A 188 -14.41 27.26 11.09
CA ASN A 188 -14.42 28.43 11.98
C ASN A 188 -14.63 28.02 13.44
N LEU A 189 -14.30 28.92 14.38
CA LEU A 189 -14.43 28.71 15.83
C LEU A 189 -15.76 28.04 16.25
N ASN A 190 -16.89 28.53 15.75
CA ASN A 190 -18.20 27.98 16.15
C ASN A 190 -18.38 26.54 15.68
N GLN A 191 -17.89 26.20 14.49
CA GLN A 191 -17.93 24.84 13.97
C GLN A 191 -17.00 23.91 14.77
N VAL A 192 -15.79 24.38 15.11
CA VAL A 192 -14.81 23.60 15.89
C VAL A 192 -15.41 23.23 17.25
N LEU A 193 -16.00 24.18 17.95
CA LEU A 193 -16.55 23.97 19.30
C LEU A 193 -17.80 23.08 19.33
N LEU A 194 -18.49 22.88 18.19
CA LEU A 194 -19.66 21.99 18.09
C LEU A 194 -19.27 20.52 17.91
N PHE A 195 -18.06 20.23 17.47
CA PHE A 195 -17.61 18.87 17.17
C PHE A 195 -16.84 18.24 18.32
N SER A 196 -17.01 16.93 18.50
CA SER A 196 -16.15 16.13 19.39
C SER A 196 -14.77 15.94 18.75
N GLY A 197 -13.77 15.55 19.55
CA GLY A 197 -12.44 15.20 19.05
C GLY A 197 -12.48 14.13 17.94
N GLU A 198 -13.35 13.12 18.07
CA GLU A 198 -13.51 12.06 17.07
C GLU A 198 -14.09 12.58 15.74
N GLN A 199 -15.04 13.50 15.79
CA GLN A 199 -15.62 14.12 14.59
C GLN A 199 -14.57 14.99 13.87
N LEU A 200 -13.83 15.79 14.63
CA LEU A 200 -12.72 16.60 14.08
C LEU A 200 -11.65 15.72 13.46
N SER A 201 -11.20 14.67 14.15
CA SER A 201 -10.18 13.75 13.64
C SER A 201 -10.63 13.04 12.37
N THR A 202 -11.90 12.64 12.31
CA THR A 202 -12.50 11.98 11.14
C THR A 202 -12.52 12.92 9.93
N GLN A 203 -12.89 14.19 10.12
CA GLN A 203 -12.91 15.18 9.04
C GLN A 203 -11.50 15.51 8.53
N ILE A 204 -10.52 15.62 9.44
CA ILE A 204 -9.12 15.84 9.06
C ILE A 204 -8.58 14.62 8.30
N LYS A 205 -8.88 13.40 8.77
CA LYS A 205 -8.52 12.15 8.07
C LYS A 205 -9.04 12.14 6.63
N GLN A 206 -10.32 12.45 6.42
CA GLN A 206 -10.91 12.51 5.09
C GLN A 206 -10.21 13.57 4.22
N THR A 207 -9.87 14.72 4.80
CA THR A 207 -9.13 15.78 4.11
C THR A 207 -7.76 15.28 3.66
N PHE A 208 -7.04 14.55 4.51
CA PHE A 208 -5.74 13.97 4.18
C PHE A 208 -5.83 12.90 3.09
N GLU A 209 -6.79 11.99 3.18
CA GLU A 209 -7.02 10.95 2.16
C GLU A 209 -7.29 11.56 0.77
N SER A 210 -8.13 12.60 0.70
CA SER A 210 -8.44 13.31 -0.53
C SER A 210 -7.23 14.01 -1.15
N LEU A 211 -6.33 14.55 -0.32
CA LEU A 211 -5.15 15.31 -0.76
C LEU A 211 -3.89 14.44 -0.92
N PHE A 212 -3.92 13.17 -0.51
CA PHE A 212 -2.70 12.37 -0.39
C PHE A 212 -2.00 12.16 -1.74
N VAL A 213 -2.74 12.00 -2.83
CA VAL A 213 -2.14 11.89 -4.18
C VAL A 213 -1.34 13.15 -4.54
N LEU A 214 -1.85 14.35 -4.20
CA LEU A 214 -1.11 15.60 -4.40
C LEU A 214 0.16 15.66 -3.53
N PHE A 215 0.07 15.17 -2.29
CA PHE A 215 1.23 15.05 -1.41
C PHE A 215 2.31 14.12 -1.99
N LEU A 216 1.94 12.98 -2.57
CA LEU A 216 2.88 12.09 -3.26
C LEU A 216 3.51 12.75 -4.48
N MET A 217 2.72 13.50 -5.27
CA MET A 217 3.22 14.26 -6.40
C MET A 217 4.27 15.30 -5.99
N ALA A 218 4.18 15.85 -4.78
CA ALA A 218 5.12 16.84 -4.26
C ALA A 218 6.37 16.23 -3.64
N THR A 219 6.27 15.01 -3.09
CA THR A 219 7.33 14.41 -2.26
C THR A 219 8.12 13.33 -2.97
N CYS A 220 7.53 12.60 -3.93
CA CYS A 220 8.10 11.41 -4.56
C CYS A 220 8.75 11.71 -5.93
N ASN A 221 9.88 11.06 -6.21
CA ASN A 221 10.55 11.14 -7.51
C ASN A 221 9.80 10.32 -8.59
N ASP A 222 9.19 9.20 -8.21
CA ASP A 222 8.27 8.42 -9.05
C ASP A 222 6.87 8.42 -8.41
N PRO A 223 6.06 9.46 -8.63
CA PRO A 223 4.75 9.56 -8.03
C PRO A 223 3.75 8.54 -8.60
N ILE A 224 3.99 7.97 -9.78
CA ILE A 224 3.07 6.99 -10.40
C ILE A 224 3.11 5.69 -9.62
N GLN A 225 4.31 5.15 -9.38
CA GLN A 225 4.47 3.91 -8.64
C GLN A 225 3.94 4.05 -7.21
N GLU A 226 4.24 5.16 -6.53
CA GLU A 226 3.78 5.42 -5.16
C GLU A 226 2.26 5.63 -5.09
N THR A 227 1.68 6.30 -6.09
CA THR A 227 0.22 6.46 -6.17
C THR A 227 -0.45 5.12 -6.45
N ARG A 228 0.10 4.27 -7.33
CA ARG A 228 -0.42 2.91 -7.53
C ARG A 228 -0.36 2.10 -6.25
N ARG A 229 0.75 2.14 -5.51
CA ARG A 229 0.85 1.49 -4.20
C ARG A 229 -0.25 1.97 -3.26
N TYR A 230 -0.41 3.29 -3.12
CA TYR A 230 -1.47 3.90 -2.29
C TYR A 230 -2.88 3.49 -2.70
N LEU A 231 -3.23 3.61 -3.99
CA LEU A 231 -4.55 3.26 -4.50
C LEU A 231 -4.81 1.75 -4.42
N ASN A 232 -3.77 0.93 -4.59
CA ASN A 232 -3.87 -0.51 -4.42
C ASN A 232 -4.11 -0.86 -2.94
N PHE A 233 -3.51 -0.15 -1.97
CA PHE A 233 -3.85 -0.28 -0.53
C PHE A 233 -5.32 0.00 -0.23
N HIS A 234 -5.94 0.95 -0.95
CA HIS A 234 -7.37 1.23 -0.82
C HIS A 234 -8.28 0.21 -1.52
N LYS A 235 -7.74 -0.52 -2.52
CA LYS A 235 -8.43 -1.66 -3.13
C LYS A 235 -8.25 -2.97 -2.34
N THR A 236 -7.21 -3.11 -1.51
CA THR A 236 -6.84 -4.39 -0.87
C THR A 236 -7.45 -4.69 0.50
N ILE A 237 -8.60 -4.12 0.85
CA ILE A 237 -9.31 -4.61 2.03
C ILE A 237 -10.80 -4.75 1.73
N GLN A 238 -11.19 -5.91 1.15
CA GLN A 238 -12.45 -6.64 1.45
C GLN A 238 -12.78 -7.85 0.56
N VAL A 239 -11.95 -8.31 -0.36
CA VAL A 239 -12.41 -9.36 -1.28
C VAL A 239 -12.13 -10.75 -0.70
N ASP A 240 -13.15 -11.41 -0.15
CA ASP A 240 -13.21 -12.87 -0.19
C ASP A 240 -13.44 -13.26 -1.64
N TYR A 241 -12.35 -13.46 -2.38
CA TYR A 241 -12.39 -13.69 -3.81
C TYR A 241 -13.14 -14.99 -4.13
N SER A 242 -14.28 -14.85 -4.81
CA SER A 242 -14.99 -15.97 -5.43
C SER A 242 -14.70 -15.98 -6.91
N GLU A 243 -14.01 -17.02 -7.38
CA GLU A 243 -13.73 -17.17 -8.80
C GLU A 243 -15.01 -17.36 -9.64
N PRO A 244 -15.18 -16.61 -10.75
CA PRO A 244 -16.31 -16.83 -11.65
C PRO A 244 -16.28 -18.22 -12.30
N SER A 245 -17.47 -18.75 -12.61
CA SER A 245 -17.58 -20.02 -13.32
C SER A 245 -16.94 -19.94 -14.72
N PHE A 246 -16.35 -21.04 -15.22
CA PHE A 246 -15.78 -21.07 -16.57
C PHE A 246 -16.76 -20.60 -17.68
N PRO A 247 -18.06 -20.96 -17.65
CA PRO A 247 -19.05 -20.37 -18.56
C PRO A 247 -19.14 -18.84 -18.50
N ASP A 248 -19.08 -18.24 -17.31
CA ASP A 248 -19.19 -16.79 -17.14
C ASP A 248 -17.89 -16.08 -17.56
N ILE A 249 -16.73 -16.68 -17.29
CA ILE A 249 -15.45 -16.26 -17.85
C ILE A 249 -15.56 -16.23 -19.38
N GLY A 250 -16.07 -17.30 -19.98
CA GLY A 250 -16.28 -17.37 -21.44
C GLY A 250 -17.19 -16.29 -22.00
N LYS A 251 -18.30 -15.97 -21.31
CA LYS A 251 -19.19 -14.86 -21.70
C LYS A 251 -18.47 -13.52 -21.63
N LYS A 252 -17.79 -13.22 -20.51
CA LYS A 252 -17.05 -11.96 -20.32
C LYS A 252 -15.96 -11.77 -21.38
N VAL A 253 -15.14 -12.79 -21.62
CA VAL A 253 -14.08 -12.74 -22.65
C VAL A 253 -14.66 -12.51 -24.05
N THR A 254 -15.77 -13.19 -24.39
CA THR A 254 -16.42 -13.03 -25.70
C THR A 254 -17.06 -11.65 -25.84
N ALA A 255 -17.63 -11.10 -24.77
CA ALA A 255 -18.23 -9.77 -24.75
C ALA A 255 -17.21 -8.65 -25.04
N GLN A 256 -15.92 -8.87 -24.78
CA GLN A 256 -14.86 -7.94 -25.14
C GLN A 256 -14.51 -7.95 -26.63
N GLY A 257 -15.13 -8.82 -27.43
CA GLY A 257 -14.92 -8.89 -28.88
C GLY A 257 -13.84 -9.89 -29.32
N LEU A 258 -13.22 -10.65 -28.40
CA LEU A 258 -12.29 -11.73 -28.76
C LEU A 258 -13.02 -12.84 -29.53
N ARG A 259 -12.53 -13.14 -30.73
CA ARG A 259 -12.96 -14.31 -31.51
C ARG A 259 -12.01 -15.48 -31.28
N ILE A 260 -12.14 -16.10 -30.11
CA ILE A 260 -11.36 -17.30 -29.74
C ILE A 260 -12.25 -18.53 -29.68
N SER A 261 -11.70 -19.70 -30.05
CA SER A 261 -12.44 -20.94 -29.90
C SER A 261 -12.64 -21.28 -28.41
N LYS A 262 -13.79 -21.84 -28.06
CA LYS A 262 -14.08 -22.34 -26.71
C LYS A 262 -13.04 -23.37 -26.24
N SER A 263 -12.50 -24.16 -27.17
CA SER A 263 -11.44 -25.13 -26.90
C SER A 263 -10.12 -24.45 -26.48
N THR A 264 -9.72 -23.38 -27.17
CA THR A 264 -8.53 -22.59 -26.80
C THR A 264 -8.69 -21.93 -25.44
N LEU A 265 -9.82 -21.28 -25.19
CA LEU A 265 -10.09 -20.67 -23.87
C LEU A 265 -10.08 -21.72 -22.75
N ARG A 266 -10.64 -22.91 -23.00
CA ARG A 266 -10.63 -24.01 -22.03
C ARG A 266 -9.22 -24.52 -21.74
N ARG A 267 -8.38 -24.69 -22.77
CA ARG A 267 -6.98 -25.07 -22.60
C ARG A 267 -6.22 -24.03 -21.78
N TYR A 268 -6.41 -22.75 -22.08
CA TYR A 268 -5.78 -21.66 -21.33
C TYR A 268 -6.20 -21.67 -19.85
N HIS A 269 -7.50 -21.79 -19.58
CA HIS A 269 -8.04 -21.91 -18.22
C HIS A 269 -7.44 -23.09 -17.46
N LEU A 270 -7.42 -24.29 -18.06
CA LEU A 270 -6.88 -25.49 -17.42
C LEU A 270 -5.35 -25.42 -17.19
N ALA A 271 -4.62 -24.79 -18.10
CA ALA A 271 -3.17 -24.59 -17.95
C ALA A 271 -2.86 -23.68 -16.75
N LEU A 272 -3.60 -22.58 -16.60
CA LEU A 272 -3.50 -21.69 -15.43
C LEU A 272 -3.85 -22.42 -14.13
N LYS A 273 -4.87 -23.28 -14.12
CA LYS A 273 -5.29 -24.02 -12.92
C LYS A 273 -4.31 -25.09 -12.48
N SER A 274 -3.61 -25.72 -13.42
CA SER A 274 -2.72 -26.84 -13.14
C SER A 274 -1.31 -26.42 -12.74
N ARG A 275 -0.67 -25.54 -13.52
CA ARG A 275 0.75 -25.19 -13.31
C ARG A 275 1.02 -23.72 -13.06
N LYS A 276 0.00 -22.85 -13.15
CA LYS A 276 0.11 -21.38 -12.93
C LYS A 276 1.19 -20.68 -13.78
N PHE A 277 1.75 -21.37 -14.78
CA PHE A 277 2.74 -20.88 -15.74
C PHE A 277 2.34 -21.37 -17.12
N VAL A 278 2.16 -20.44 -18.06
CA VAL A 278 1.65 -20.74 -19.40
C VAL A 278 2.46 -19.96 -20.43
N ILE A 279 3.01 -20.67 -21.40
CA ILE A 279 3.67 -20.07 -22.56
C ILE A 279 2.66 -20.04 -23.71
N LEU A 280 2.34 -18.84 -24.19
CA LEU A 280 1.52 -18.64 -25.38
C LEU A 280 2.43 -18.48 -26.60
N SER A 281 2.58 -19.54 -27.39
CA SER A 281 3.32 -19.50 -28.65
C SER A 281 2.39 -19.24 -29.84
N GLY A 282 2.92 -18.59 -30.88
CA GLY A 282 2.18 -18.33 -32.12
C GLY A 282 2.64 -17.04 -32.79
N ILE A 283 2.20 -16.86 -34.04
CA ILE A 283 2.54 -15.71 -34.89
C ILE A 283 2.13 -14.40 -34.19
N SER A 284 2.89 -13.32 -34.40
CA SER A 284 2.52 -11.99 -33.90
C SER A 284 1.15 -11.55 -34.46
N GLY A 285 0.41 -10.74 -33.72
CA GLY A 285 -0.93 -10.28 -34.11
C GLY A 285 -2.07 -11.30 -33.95
N THR A 286 -1.82 -12.50 -33.42
CA THR A 286 -2.86 -13.52 -33.15
C THR A 286 -3.67 -13.28 -31.87
N GLY A 287 -3.47 -12.13 -31.20
CA GLY A 287 -4.23 -11.74 -30.01
C GLY A 287 -3.81 -12.42 -28.70
N LYS A 288 -2.58 -12.95 -28.61
CA LYS A 288 -2.04 -13.60 -27.40
C LYS A 288 -2.14 -12.70 -26.16
N THR A 289 -1.59 -11.49 -26.25
CA THR A 289 -1.64 -10.47 -25.18
C THR A 289 -3.06 -10.00 -24.89
N TRP A 290 -3.94 -9.99 -25.90
CA TRP A 290 -5.33 -9.61 -25.70
C TRP A 290 -6.11 -10.70 -24.94
N LEU A 291 -5.82 -11.98 -25.22
CA LEU A 291 -6.38 -13.11 -24.47
C LEU A 291 -6.00 -13.06 -22.99
N THR A 292 -4.74 -12.79 -22.66
CA THR A 292 -4.29 -12.74 -21.26
C THR A 292 -4.99 -11.62 -20.49
N LYS A 293 -5.11 -10.44 -21.10
CA LYS A 293 -5.80 -9.28 -20.51
C LYS A 293 -7.30 -9.54 -20.34
N ALA A 294 -7.97 -9.98 -21.41
CA ALA A 294 -9.41 -10.24 -21.39
C ALA A 294 -9.78 -11.31 -20.36
N TYR A 295 -8.94 -12.34 -20.24
CA TYR A 295 -9.12 -13.38 -19.24
C TYR A 295 -8.92 -12.84 -17.83
N ALA A 296 -7.86 -12.06 -17.58
CA ALA A 296 -7.57 -11.46 -16.28
C ALA A 296 -8.74 -10.59 -15.79
N GLU A 297 -9.26 -9.72 -16.66
CA GLU A 297 -10.44 -8.90 -16.37
C GLU A 297 -11.70 -9.76 -16.11
N ALA A 298 -11.86 -10.87 -16.85
CA ALA A 298 -13.01 -11.76 -16.65
C ALA A 298 -13.03 -12.43 -15.27
N VAL A 299 -11.84 -12.72 -14.71
CA VAL A 299 -11.66 -13.30 -13.38
C VAL A 299 -11.35 -12.26 -12.30
N ASP A 300 -11.41 -10.96 -12.62
CA ASP A 300 -11.06 -9.88 -11.68
C ASP A 300 -9.65 -10.03 -11.06
N ALA A 301 -8.70 -10.50 -11.88
CA ALA A 301 -7.30 -10.56 -11.51
C ALA A 301 -6.66 -9.19 -11.62
N GLU A 302 -5.71 -8.89 -10.72
CA GLU A 302 -4.78 -7.81 -11.03
C GLU A 302 -3.87 -8.20 -12.17
N TYR A 303 -3.61 -7.25 -13.07
CA TYR A 303 -2.94 -7.53 -14.33
C TYR A 303 -1.72 -6.63 -14.53
N LEU A 304 -0.57 -7.27 -14.81
CA LEU A 304 0.64 -6.57 -15.24
C LEU A 304 1.13 -7.17 -16.56
N LEU A 305 1.35 -6.30 -17.54
CA LEU A 305 2.04 -6.62 -18.79
C LEU A 305 3.42 -5.99 -18.78
N VAL A 306 4.46 -6.82 -18.88
CA VAL A 306 5.86 -6.39 -18.93
C VAL A 306 6.43 -6.77 -20.30
N PRO A 307 6.68 -5.80 -21.19
CA PRO A 307 7.33 -6.08 -22.46
C PRO A 307 8.82 -6.37 -22.22
N VAL A 308 9.31 -7.52 -22.71
CA VAL A 308 10.72 -7.89 -22.60
C VAL A 308 11.54 -7.03 -23.56
N ALA A 309 12.57 -6.36 -23.04
CA ALA A 309 13.45 -5.54 -23.85
C ALA A 309 14.60 -6.40 -24.43
N PRO A 310 15.05 -6.13 -25.68
CA PRO A 310 16.08 -6.94 -26.34
C PRO A 310 17.46 -6.84 -25.67
N ASN A 311 17.69 -5.83 -24.84
CA ASN A 311 18.93 -5.62 -24.09
C ASN A 311 18.94 -6.31 -22.72
N TRP A 312 17.90 -7.08 -22.35
CA TRP A 312 17.89 -7.85 -21.11
C TRP A 312 18.92 -8.97 -21.19
N THR A 313 19.86 -8.96 -20.25
CA THR A 313 21.02 -9.88 -20.23
C THR A 313 21.27 -10.48 -18.86
N THR A 314 20.53 -10.06 -17.83
CA THR A 314 20.71 -10.53 -16.46
C THR A 314 19.37 -10.67 -15.74
N ASN A 315 19.37 -11.39 -14.61
CA ASN A 315 18.19 -11.47 -13.75
C ASN A 315 17.83 -10.12 -13.12
N GLU A 316 18.75 -9.15 -13.07
CA GLU A 316 18.53 -7.82 -12.52
C GLU A 316 17.58 -6.99 -13.40
N ASP A 317 17.61 -7.22 -14.72
CA ASP A 317 16.69 -6.59 -15.66
C ASP A 317 15.22 -6.95 -15.39
N LEU A 318 14.98 -8.15 -14.86
CA LEU A 318 13.65 -8.64 -14.51
C LEU A 318 13.32 -8.40 -13.03
N LEU A 319 14.22 -8.75 -12.10
CA LEU A 319 13.93 -8.76 -10.67
C LEU A 319 14.28 -7.42 -10.00
N GLY A 320 15.17 -6.62 -10.59
CA GLY A 320 15.76 -5.46 -9.95
C GLY A 320 17.07 -5.79 -9.24
N TYR A 321 17.69 -4.77 -8.65
CA TYR A 321 19.04 -4.86 -8.11
C TYR A 321 19.21 -4.07 -6.81
N LEU A 322 20.16 -4.50 -5.96
CA LEU A 322 20.58 -3.74 -4.79
C LEU A 322 21.66 -2.75 -5.23
N SER A 323 21.35 -1.46 -5.21
CA SER A 323 22.32 -0.42 -5.54
C SER A 323 23.31 -0.24 -4.38
N PRO A 324 24.63 -0.39 -4.61
CA PRO A 324 25.63 -0.18 -3.57
C PRO A 324 25.75 1.29 -3.13
N MET A 325 25.30 2.24 -3.96
CA MET A 325 25.48 3.67 -3.74
C MET A 325 24.56 4.22 -2.66
N ASP A 326 23.32 3.73 -2.62
CA ASP A 326 22.28 4.13 -1.68
C ASP A 326 21.85 2.99 -0.75
N ASN A 327 22.41 1.79 -0.93
CA ASN A 327 22.09 0.57 -0.21
C ASN A 327 20.58 0.24 -0.24
N LYS A 328 19.93 0.56 -1.37
CA LYS A 328 18.50 0.33 -1.60
C LYS A 328 18.30 -0.65 -2.74
N TYR A 329 17.30 -1.52 -2.56
CA TYR A 329 16.85 -2.39 -3.64
C TYR A 329 15.95 -1.58 -4.57
N HIS A 330 16.30 -1.54 -5.85
CA HIS A 330 15.53 -0.92 -6.91
C HIS A 330 14.67 -2.00 -7.56
N ASP A 331 13.37 -1.96 -7.25
CA ASP A 331 12.39 -2.86 -7.84
C ASP A 331 12.12 -2.52 -9.31
N THR A 332 11.86 -3.55 -10.10
CA THR A 332 11.22 -3.42 -11.42
C THR A 332 9.71 -3.47 -11.26
N ASP A 333 8.95 -3.18 -12.32
CA ASP A 333 7.50 -3.40 -12.31
C ASP A 333 7.15 -4.87 -11.98
N PHE A 334 7.96 -5.82 -12.46
CA PHE A 334 7.80 -7.24 -12.19
C PHE A 334 7.96 -7.57 -10.70
N SER A 335 9.06 -7.16 -10.07
CA SER A 335 9.30 -7.50 -8.66
C SER A 335 8.42 -6.71 -7.70
N ALA A 336 8.07 -5.47 -8.03
CA ALA A 336 7.07 -4.70 -7.29
C ALA A 336 5.69 -5.39 -7.30
N PHE A 337 5.27 -5.92 -8.45
CA PHE A 337 4.00 -6.63 -8.58
C PHE A 337 3.98 -7.95 -7.81
N LEU A 338 5.09 -8.70 -7.81
CA LEU A 338 5.22 -9.91 -6.99
C LEU A 338 5.16 -9.60 -5.49
N LYS A 339 5.83 -8.54 -5.03
CA LYS A 339 5.75 -8.09 -3.63
C LYS A 339 4.31 -7.73 -3.25
N GLN A 340 3.60 -7.02 -4.13
CA GLN A 340 2.20 -6.69 -3.90
C GLN A 340 1.33 -7.95 -3.79
N ALA A 341 1.53 -8.93 -4.67
CA ALA A 341 0.81 -10.20 -4.62
C ALA A 341 1.08 -10.97 -3.32
N GLU A 342 2.34 -10.99 -2.85
CA GLU A 342 2.72 -11.60 -1.58
C GLU A 342 2.03 -10.89 -0.40
N GLU A 343 2.11 -9.56 -0.34
CA GLU A 343 1.51 -8.77 0.73
C GLU A 343 -0.01 -9.02 0.84
N GLU A 344 -0.72 -9.00 -0.30
CA GLU A 344 -2.15 -9.28 -0.32
C GLU A 344 -2.46 -10.72 0.10
N TYR A 345 -1.67 -11.69 -0.36
CA TYR A 345 -1.80 -13.09 0.04
C TYR A 345 -1.64 -13.26 1.55
N GLN A 346 -0.61 -12.68 2.16
CA GLN A 346 -0.37 -12.77 3.61
C GLN A 346 -1.51 -12.14 4.41
N GLN A 347 -2.03 -11.00 3.96
CA GLN A 347 -3.15 -10.32 4.62
C GLN A 347 -4.44 -11.14 4.52
N ALA A 348 -4.73 -11.73 3.36
CA ALA A 348 -5.89 -12.59 3.15
C ALA A 348 -5.81 -13.83 4.05
N GLN A 349 -4.64 -14.48 4.13
CA GLN A 349 -4.40 -15.61 5.03
C GLN A 349 -4.62 -15.26 6.50
N ALA A 350 -4.08 -14.12 6.96
CA ALA A 350 -4.27 -13.66 8.33
C ALA A 350 -5.76 -13.43 8.70
N LYS A 351 -6.58 -13.06 7.70
CA LYS A 351 -8.02 -12.83 7.85
C LYS A 351 -8.88 -14.04 7.44
N GLN A 352 -8.27 -15.17 7.07
CA GLN A 352 -8.95 -16.37 6.54
C GLN A 352 -9.84 -16.08 5.32
N LEU A 353 -9.40 -15.18 4.43
CA LEU A 353 -10.08 -14.82 3.19
C LEU A 353 -9.37 -15.42 1.98
N THR A 354 -10.09 -15.57 0.88
CA THR A 354 -9.50 -15.96 -0.40
C THR A 354 -8.89 -14.74 -1.10
N PRO A 355 -7.57 -14.69 -1.37
CA PRO A 355 -6.97 -13.58 -2.11
C PRO A 355 -7.37 -13.61 -3.58
N ARG A 356 -7.46 -12.44 -4.21
CA ARG A 356 -7.73 -12.36 -5.65
C ARG A 356 -6.50 -12.80 -6.47
N PRO A 357 -6.69 -13.24 -7.71
CA PRO A 357 -5.59 -13.69 -8.56
C PRO A 357 -4.73 -12.51 -9.07
N TYR A 358 -3.45 -12.78 -9.28
CA TYR A 358 -2.49 -11.87 -9.90
C TYR A 358 -1.98 -12.50 -11.20
N HIS A 359 -2.17 -11.80 -12.31
CA HIS A 359 -1.81 -12.22 -13.66
C HIS A 359 -0.68 -11.34 -14.18
N LEU A 360 0.53 -11.89 -14.18
CA LEU A 360 1.70 -11.27 -14.76
C LEU A 360 2.00 -11.88 -16.13
N VAL A 361 2.20 -11.03 -17.13
CA VAL A 361 2.52 -11.42 -18.50
C VAL A 361 3.84 -10.80 -18.92
N LEU A 362 4.80 -11.65 -19.30
CA LEU A 362 5.99 -11.22 -20.01
C LEU A 362 5.69 -11.27 -21.51
N ASP A 363 5.62 -10.11 -22.16
CA ASP A 363 5.35 -10.05 -23.60
C ASP A 363 6.65 -10.08 -24.41
N GLU A 364 6.59 -10.65 -25.60
CA GLU A 364 7.74 -10.75 -26.52
C GLU A 364 8.98 -11.37 -25.85
N MET A 365 8.78 -12.40 -25.00
CA MET A 365 9.85 -13.07 -24.23
C MET A 365 11.05 -13.50 -25.07
N ASN A 366 10.82 -13.78 -26.36
CA ASN A 366 11.81 -14.19 -27.33
C ASN A 366 12.75 -13.06 -27.83
N LEU A 367 12.50 -11.80 -27.47
CA LEU A 367 13.38 -10.69 -27.85
C LEU A 367 14.72 -10.71 -27.13
N ALA A 368 14.79 -11.33 -25.95
CA ALA A 368 16.01 -11.57 -25.20
C ALA A 368 16.20 -13.06 -24.92
N ARG A 369 17.42 -13.45 -24.57
CA ARG A 369 17.71 -14.84 -24.19
C ARG A 369 17.07 -15.14 -22.83
N VAL A 370 15.96 -15.88 -22.85
CA VAL A 370 15.14 -16.18 -21.67
C VAL A 370 15.97 -16.75 -20.53
N GLU A 371 16.99 -17.55 -20.84
CA GLU A 371 17.86 -18.20 -19.85
C GLU A 371 18.69 -17.19 -19.04
N TYR A 372 18.92 -15.98 -19.56
CA TYR A 372 19.75 -14.98 -18.88
C TYR A 372 18.99 -14.18 -17.83
N TYR A 373 17.76 -13.78 -18.13
CA TYR A 373 16.96 -12.93 -17.24
C TYR A 373 15.94 -13.70 -16.41
N PHE A 374 15.50 -14.89 -16.87
CA PHE A 374 14.38 -15.63 -16.27
C PHE A 374 14.81 -16.87 -15.47
N ALA A 375 16.06 -17.31 -15.58
CA ALA A 375 16.51 -18.57 -14.98
C ALA A 375 16.34 -18.63 -13.46
N LYS A 376 16.64 -17.57 -12.71
CA LYS A 376 16.43 -17.59 -11.25
C LYS A 376 14.95 -17.72 -10.88
N PHE A 377 14.07 -17.12 -11.67
CA PHE A 377 12.64 -17.19 -11.45
C PHE A 377 12.12 -18.61 -11.73
N LEU A 378 12.50 -19.22 -12.86
CA LEU A 378 12.18 -20.63 -13.16
C LEU A 378 12.66 -21.56 -12.04
N SER A 379 13.91 -21.42 -11.61
CA SER A 379 14.48 -22.25 -10.55
C SER A 379 13.73 -22.13 -9.22
N ALA A 380 13.18 -20.95 -8.90
CA ALA A 380 12.36 -20.76 -7.71
C ALA A 380 10.97 -21.42 -7.84
N MET A 381 10.41 -21.47 -9.05
CA MET A 381 9.11 -22.12 -9.32
C MET A 381 9.18 -23.65 -9.29
N GLU A 382 10.37 -24.24 -9.41
CA GLU A 382 10.57 -25.69 -9.44
C GLU A 382 10.71 -26.34 -8.06
N VAL A 383 10.86 -25.56 -7.00
CA VAL A 383 10.99 -26.09 -5.64
C VAL A 383 9.67 -26.75 -5.21
N ARG A 384 9.68 -28.06 -5.01
CA ARG A 384 8.51 -28.80 -4.49
C ARG A 384 8.89 -29.57 -3.24
N LEU A 385 8.07 -29.45 -2.21
CA LEU A 385 8.20 -30.25 -1.00
C LEU A 385 6.95 -31.08 -0.84
N TRP A 386 7.11 -32.38 -0.65
CA TRP A 386 6.02 -33.31 -0.42
C TRP A 386 6.10 -33.89 0.98
N ARG A 387 4.96 -34.09 1.61
CA ARG A 387 4.80 -34.83 2.86
C ARG A 387 3.81 -35.95 2.64
N GLN A 388 4.27 -37.20 2.71
CA GLN A 388 3.41 -38.38 2.53
C GLN A 388 2.53 -38.30 1.25
N GLY A 389 3.08 -37.75 0.17
CA GLY A 389 2.37 -37.56 -1.10
C GLY A 389 1.51 -36.30 -1.22
N GLU A 390 1.41 -35.47 -0.17
CA GLU A 390 0.78 -34.15 -0.22
C GLU A 390 1.84 -33.05 -0.49
N GLU A 391 1.61 -32.21 -1.50
CA GLU A 391 2.50 -31.08 -1.80
C GLU A 391 2.31 -29.97 -0.75
N LEU A 392 3.40 -29.60 -0.07
CA LEU A 392 3.46 -28.51 0.89
C LEU A 392 3.98 -27.24 0.21
N SER A 393 3.35 -26.11 0.52
CA SER A 393 3.83 -24.80 0.07
C SER A 393 5.12 -24.43 0.80
N VAL A 394 6.09 -23.93 0.05
CA VAL A 394 7.40 -23.55 0.56
C VAL A 394 7.57 -22.04 0.44
N CYS A 395 8.11 -21.39 1.46
CA CYS A 395 8.41 -19.95 1.47
C CYS A 395 9.82 -19.67 1.99
N LEU A 396 10.45 -18.60 1.50
CA LEU A 396 11.74 -18.15 2.02
C LEU A 396 11.49 -17.11 3.13
N LYS A 397 11.85 -17.41 4.37
CA LYS A 397 11.80 -16.44 5.47
C LYS A 397 13.18 -16.18 6.05
N ARG A 398 13.40 -14.96 6.54
CA ARG A 398 14.62 -14.60 7.27
C ARG A 398 14.44 -14.97 8.74
N LEU A 399 15.22 -15.93 9.23
CA LEU A 399 15.28 -16.30 10.65
C LEU A 399 16.63 -15.86 11.22
N GLY A 400 16.60 -14.78 12.00
CA GLY A 400 17.81 -14.11 12.48
C GLY A 400 18.64 -13.55 11.31
N LYS A 401 19.93 -13.90 11.25
CA LYS A 401 20.85 -13.44 10.18
C LYS A 401 20.81 -14.28 8.91
N LYS A 402 20.05 -15.39 8.87
CA LYS A 402 20.09 -16.33 7.74
C LYS A 402 18.72 -16.45 7.07
N ALA A 403 18.71 -16.51 5.74
CA ALA A 403 17.53 -16.93 4.99
C ALA A 403 17.33 -18.44 5.16
N ARG A 404 16.07 -18.84 5.31
CA ARG A 404 15.65 -20.22 5.53
C ARG A 404 14.44 -20.49 4.67
N ILE A 405 14.47 -21.64 4.01
CA ILE A 405 13.31 -22.19 3.34
C ILE A 405 12.45 -22.83 4.43
N LEU A 406 11.22 -22.38 4.55
CA LEU A 406 10.24 -22.84 5.53
C LEU A 406 9.02 -23.37 4.79
N THR A 407 8.30 -24.24 5.45
CA THR A 407 6.99 -24.70 5.03
C THR A 407 6.07 -24.67 6.23
N ASP A 408 4.79 -24.38 6.01
CA ASP A 408 3.80 -24.52 7.08
C ASP A 408 3.48 -25.99 7.24
N TRP A 409 3.88 -26.54 8.39
CA TRP A 409 3.55 -27.90 8.80
C TRP A 409 2.18 -27.88 9.49
N PRO A 410 1.09 -28.33 8.84
CA PRO A 410 -0.23 -28.30 9.48
C PRO A 410 -0.23 -29.21 10.69
N ARG A 411 -1.09 -28.96 11.68
CA ARG A 411 -1.14 -29.75 12.93
C ARG A 411 -1.19 -31.24 12.62
N SER A 412 -0.09 -31.93 12.94
CA SER A 412 0.11 -33.34 12.68
C SER A 412 0.04 -34.14 13.96
N ASN A 413 -0.56 -35.33 13.88
CA ASN A 413 -0.50 -36.30 14.96
C ASN A 413 0.94 -36.86 15.11
N PRO A 414 1.26 -37.50 16.24
CA PRO A 414 2.51 -38.21 16.38
C PRO A 414 2.66 -39.32 15.34
N GLY A 415 3.87 -39.51 14.79
CA GLY A 415 4.13 -40.51 13.76
C GLY A 415 5.38 -40.23 12.92
N TYR A 416 5.63 -41.11 11.94
CA TYR A 416 6.68 -40.96 10.93
C TYR A 416 6.14 -40.26 9.69
N TYR A 417 6.80 -39.17 9.30
CA TYR A 417 6.48 -38.40 8.12
C TYR A 417 7.63 -38.49 7.13
N GLN A 418 7.35 -39.04 5.95
CA GLN A 418 8.29 -38.99 4.83
C GLN A 418 8.16 -37.63 4.15
N LEU A 419 9.26 -36.90 4.16
CA LEU A 419 9.45 -35.68 3.41
C LEU A 419 10.23 -36.00 2.15
N ARG A 420 9.76 -35.48 1.02
CA ARG A 420 10.44 -35.57 -0.25
C ARG A 420 10.59 -34.18 -0.82
N LEU A 421 11.82 -33.68 -0.84
CA LEU A 421 12.18 -32.42 -1.47
C LEU A 421 12.64 -32.71 -2.89
N GLU A 422 12.06 -32.01 -3.87
CA GLU A 422 12.47 -32.06 -5.25
C GLU A 422 12.94 -30.67 -5.68
N TYR A 423 14.16 -30.61 -6.23
CA TYR A 423 14.77 -29.37 -6.69
C TYR A 423 15.69 -29.63 -7.89
N GLN A 424 15.43 -28.95 -9.01
CA GLN A 424 16.22 -29.10 -10.26
C GLN A 424 16.38 -30.56 -10.73
N GLY A 425 15.37 -31.40 -10.48
CA GLY A 425 15.39 -32.83 -10.82
C GLY A 425 16.13 -33.72 -9.83
N GLU A 426 16.79 -33.16 -8.82
CA GLU A 426 17.32 -33.90 -7.68
C GLU A 426 16.21 -34.14 -6.66
N VAL A 427 16.21 -35.34 -6.06
CA VAL A 427 15.23 -35.74 -5.05
C VAL A 427 15.99 -36.12 -3.77
N GLU A 428 15.65 -35.42 -2.69
CA GLU A 428 16.12 -35.73 -1.34
C GLU A 428 14.94 -36.20 -0.49
N GLU A 429 15.08 -37.35 0.15
CA GLU A 429 14.06 -37.90 1.03
C GLU A 429 14.55 -37.96 2.47
N GLN A 430 13.70 -37.52 3.40
CA GLN A 430 14.00 -37.54 4.82
C GLN A 430 12.78 -38.04 5.61
N ILE A 431 13.01 -38.92 6.59
CA ILE A 431 11.98 -39.34 7.53
C ILE A 431 12.10 -38.47 8.78
N VAL A 432 11.01 -37.78 9.12
CA VAL A 432 10.89 -36.95 10.32
C VAL A 432 9.89 -37.58 11.27
N THR A 433 10.30 -37.80 12.51
CA THR A 433 9.43 -38.34 13.56
C THR A 433 8.87 -37.23 14.43
N VAL A 434 7.55 -37.11 14.47
CA VAL A 434 6.84 -36.25 15.42
C VAL A 434 6.48 -37.10 16.65
N TRP A 435 7.10 -36.80 17.80
CA TRP A 435 6.90 -37.57 19.02
C TRP A 435 5.63 -37.15 19.77
N PRO A 436 4.90 -38.09 20.39
CA PRO A 436 3.76 -37.75 21.25
C PRO A 436 4.22 -36.99 22.50
N ARG A 437 3.47 -35.96 22.90
CA ARG A 437 3.74 -35.23 24.16
C ARG A 437 3.43 -36.03 25.42
N LYS A 438 2.54 -37.04 25.33
CA LYS A 438 1.98 -37.76 26.49
C LYS A 438 2.60 -39.14 26.74
N ILE A 439 3.51 -39.60 25.90
CA ILE A 439 4.14 -40.93 25.99
C ILE A 439 5.66 -40.74 25.85
N SER A 440 6.47 -41.52 26.57
CA SER A 440 7.93 -41.45 26.43
C SER A 440 8.38 -41.93 25.05
N ARG A 441 9.58 -41.53 24.61
CA ARG A 441 10.10 -41.92 23.29
C ARG A 441 10.27 -43.43 23.18
N GLU A 442 10.70 -44.05 24.28
CA GLU A 442 10.93 -45.50 24.40
C GLU A 442 9.60 -46.25 24.31
N ALA A 443 8.57 -45.80 25.02
CA ALA A 443 7.25 -46.43 24.99
C ALA A 443 6.55 -46.26 23.64
N PHE A 444 6.75 -45.12 22.95
CA PHE A 444 6.22 -44.93 21.61
C PHE A 444 6.94 -45.78 20.56
N ALA A 445 8.27 -45.89 20.66
CA ALA A 445 9.06 -46.76 19.79
C ALA A 445 8.64 -48.23 19.95
N GLN A 446 8.48 -48.70 21.19
CA GLN A 446 7.98 -50.04 21.47
C GLN A 446 6.57 -50.27 20.93
N MET A 447 5.65 -49.30 21.10
CA MET A 447 4.29 -49.40 20.56
C MET A 447 4.28 -49.52 19.03
N LEU A 448 5.16 -48.79 18.34
CA LEU A 448 5.28 -48.86 16.88
C LEU A 448 5.87 -50.19 16.42
N GLU A 449 6.88 -50.70 17.13
CA GLU A 449 7.46 -52.03 16.88
C GLU A 449 6.44 -53.15 17.14
N ASP A 450 5.65 -53.04 18.20
CA ASP A 450 4.54 -53.96 18.52
C ASP A 450 3.45 -53.90 17.44
N LEU A 451 3.11 -52.71 16.92
CA LEU A 451 2.17 -52.56 15.81
C LEU A 451 2.71 -53.18 14.51
N ASP A 452 3.98 -52.98 14.18
CA ASP A 452 4.58 -53.50 12.96
C ASP A 452 4.77 -55.03 13.01
N THR A 453 5.03 -55.57 14.21
CA THR A 453 5.23 -57.01 14.44
C THR A 453 3.94 -57.79 14.75
N GLN A 454 2.89 -57.14 15.26
CA GLN A 454 1.64 -57.79 15.70
C GLN A 454 0.38 -57.36 14.93
N LEU A 455 0.47 -56.93 13.67
CA LEU A 455 -0.73 -56.77 12.84
C LEU A 455 -1.21 -58.14 12.31
N PRO A 456 -2.30 -58.75 12.84
CA PRO A 456 -3.10 -59.64 12.01
C PRO A 456 -3.68 -58.80 10.86
N ILE A 457 -3.73 -59.42 9.68
CA ILE A 457 -4.03 -58.93 8.31
C ILE A 457 -5.27 -58.00 8.13
N SER A 458 -5.97 -57.55 9.16
CA SER A 458 -7.23 -56.83 8.99
C SER A 458 -7.54 -55.84 10.11
N ILE A 459 -6.98 -54.63 10.05
CA ILE A 459 -7.66 -53.41 10.54
C ILE A 459 -7.40 -52.26 9.54
N ALA A 460 -8.28 -52.13 8.56
CA ALA A 460 -8.54 -50.86 7.90
C ALA A 460 -9.50 -50.07 8.81
N ILE A 461 -9.02 -49.00 9.43
CA ILE A 461 -9.91 -47.99 10.03
C ILE A 461 -9.67 -46.68 9.29
N ALA A 462 -10.65 -46.36 8.45
CA ALA A 462 -10.87 -45.04 7.91
C ALA A 462 -11.16 -44.07 9.06
N LEU A 463 -10.38 -42.99 9.15
CA LEU A 463 -10.79 -41.77 9.83
C LEU A 463 -10.69 -40.63 8.84
N GLN A 464 -11.72 -40.53 8.01
CA GLN A 464 -12.10 -39.28 7.37
C GLN A 464 -12.60 -38.37 8.50
N LEU A 465 -11.89 -37.29 8.81
CA LEU A 465 -12.38 -36.22 9.67
C LEU A 465 -12.37 -34.92 8.86
N ARG A 466 -13.53 -34.27 8.87
CA ARG A 466 -13.92 -33.08 8.10
C ARG A 466 -12.98 -31.90 8.26
#